data_AF-A0A958DET3-F1
#
_entry.id   AF-A0A958DET3-F1
#
_cell.length_a   1.000
_cell.length_b   1.000
_cell.length_c   1.000
_cell.angle_alpha   90.00
_cell.angle_beta   90.00
_cell.angle_gamma   90.00
#
_symmetry.space_group_name_H-M   'P 1'
#
loop_
_entity.id
_entity.type
_entity.pdbx_description
1 polymer ?
#
loop_
_entity_poly.entity_id
_entity_poly.type
_entity_poly.pdbx_seq_one_letter_code
_entity_poly.pdbx_strand_id
1 'polypeptide(L)'
;MTNPHSDPTPSRQSAGPLAGLRILDLTRILAGPTATQLLGDLGADVIKIERPGAGDDTRGWGPPFVTDAAGRNTTESAYYLSSNRNKRSVAVDISTAEGAALVRRLLAHCDVLVENFKVGGLARYG
;
A
#
# COMPACT_ATOMS: atom_id res chain seq x y z
N MET A 1 34.94 -37.90 -19.65
CA MET A 1 34.43 -36.67 -20.32
C MET A 1 33.22 -36.21 -19.52
N THR A 2 33.42 -35.34 -18.53
CA THR A 2 32.35 -34.80 -17.67
C THR A 2 32.23 -33.31 -17.94
N ASN A 3 31.02 -32.90 -18.32
CA ASN A 3 30.68 -31.55 -18.77
C ASN A 3 30.80 -30.55 -17.59
N PRO A 4 31.55 -29.43 -17.68
CA PRO A 4 31.81 -28.57 -16.54
C PRO A 4 30.96 -27.29 -16.58
N HIS A 5 29.64 -27.35 -16.77
CA HIS A 5 28.81 -26.13 -16.66
C HIS A 5 27.38 -26.45 -16.26
N SER A 6 27.08 -26.30 -14.97
CA SER A 6 25.78 -25.86 -14.49
C SER A 6 25.89 -25.46 -13.02
N ASP A 7 26.51 -24.31 -12.77
CA ASP A 7 26.17 -23.57 -11.56
C ASP A 7 24.71 -23.12 -11.71
N PRO A 8 23.83 -23.41 -10.74
CA PRO A 8 22.48 -22.88 -10.77
C PRO A 8 22.56 -21.38 -10.47
N THR A 9 22.45 -20.55 -11.50
CA THR A 9 22.17 -19.13 -11.31
C THR A 9 20.89 -19.05 -10.48
N PRO A 10 20.89 -18.40 -9.30
CA PRO A 10 19.67 -18.27 -8.53
C PRO A 10 18.67 -17.52 -9.42
N SER A 11 17.57 -18.18 -9.76
CA SER A 11 16.46 -17.54 -10.44
C SER A 11 16.02 -16.40 -9.53
N ARG A 12 16.38 -15.16 -9.88
CA ARG A 12 15.65 -14.00 -9.36
C ARG A 12 14.22 -14.24 -9.84
N GLN A 13 13.37 -14.77 -8.97
CA GLN A 13 11.92 -14.71 -9.17
C GLN A 13 11.64 -13.27 -9.55
N SER A 14 11.23 -13.05 -10.80
CA SER A 14 11.02 -11.72 -11.35
C SER A 14 9.93 -11.07 -10.51
N ALA A 15 10.31 -10.15 -9.63
CA ALA A 15 9.45 -9.53 -8.64
C ALA A 15 8.43 -8.54 -9.27
N GLY A 16 8.00 -8.77 -10.52
CA GLY A 16 7.17 -7.88 -11.33
C GLY A 16 7.97 -6.78 -12.06
N PRO A 17 7.39 -6.14 -13.10
CA PRO A 17 8.06 -5.09 -13.87
C PRO A 17 8.34 -3.80 -13.07
N LEU A 18 7.69 -3.60 -11.92
CA LEU A 18 7.92 -2.47 -11.01
C LEU A 18 8.73 -2.86 -9.77
N ALA A 19 9.37 -4.04 -9.80
CA ALA A 19 10.26 -4.48 -8.74
C ALA A 19 11.32 -3.43 -8.41
N GLY A 20 11.48 -3.13 -7.12
CA GLY A 20 12.46 -2.17 -6.61
C GLY A 20 11.95 -0.74 -6.51
N LEU A 21 10.79 -0.41 -7.09
CA LEU A 21 10.13 0.86 -6.84
C LEU A 21 9.39 0.83 -5.50
N ARG A 22 9.48 1.95 -4.77
CA ARG A 22 8.70 2.18 -3.55
C ARG A 22 7.71 3.32 -3.73
N ILE A 23 6.47 3.07 -3.33
CA ILE A 23 5.34 3.99 -3.49
C ILE A 23 4.81 4.37 -2.11
N LEU A 24 4.66 5.67 -1.89
CA LEU A 24 3.94 6.21 -0.74
C LEU A 24 2.50 6.53 -1.15
N ASP A 25 1.55 5.77 -0.62
CA ASP A 25 0.12 5.87 -0.92
C ASP A 25 -0.61 6.62 0.21
N LEU A 26 -0.96 7.89 -0.06
CA LEU A 26 -1.82 8.71 0.80
C LEU A 26 -3.30 8.67 0.35
N THR A 27 -3.62 7.84 -0.63
CA THR A 27 -4.95 7.80 -1.23
C THR A 27 -5.96 7.07 -0.36
N ARG A 28 -7.24 7.39 -0.60
CA ARG A 28 -8.37 6.79 0.10
C ARG A 28 -9.49 6.35 -0.85
N ILE A 29 -10.38 5.51 -0.33
CA ILE A 29 -11.63 5.07 -0.96
C ILE A 29 -11.44 4.03 -2.08
N LEU A 30 -11.31 4.46 -3.35
CA LEU A 30 -11.33 3.49 -4.46
C LEU A 30 -10.35 3.83 -5.58
N ALA A 31 -10.49 4.98 -6.24
CA ALA A 31 -9.72 5.26 -7.46
C ALA A 31 -8.20 5.24 -7.21
N GLY A 32 -7.74 5.98 -6.20
CA GLY A 32 -6.33 5.99 -5.78
C GLY A 32 -5.88 4.62 -5.27
N PRO A 33 -6.60 3.99 -4.32
CA PRO A 33 -6.23 2.68 -3.82
C PRO A 33 -6.13 1.60 -4.89
N THR A 34 -7.06 1.56 -5.85
CA THR A 34 -7.02 0.63 -6.98
C THR A 34 -5.80 0.88 -7.86
N ALA A 35 -5.48 2.15 -8.16
CA ALA A 35 -4.30 2.48 -8.95
C ALA A 35 -3.02 1.99 -8.26
N THR A 36 -2.84 2.28 -6.98
CA THR A 36 -1.65 1.84 -6.23
C THR A 36 -1.63 0.33 -5.97
N GLN A 37 -2.79 -0.31 -5.85
CA GLN A 37 -2.90 -1.78 -5.79
C GLN A 37 -2.37 -2.42 -7.08
N LEU A 38 -2.71 -1.89 -8.26
CA LEU A 38 -2.17 -2.38 -9.53
C LEU A 38 -0.65 -2.23 -9.60
N LEU A 39 -0.10 -1.15 -9.03
CA LEU A 39 1.36 -0.98 -8.96
C LEU A 39 2.00 -2.03 -8.03
N GLY A 40 1.34 -2.36 -6.91
CA GLY A 40 1.76 -3.45 -6.03
C GLY A 40 1.65 -4.83 -6.70
N ASP A 41 0.59 -5.09 -7.46
CA ASP A 41 0.44 -6.32 -8.26
C ASP A 41 1.56 -6.47 -9.30
N LEU A 42 2.07 -5.35 -9.82
CA LEU A 42 3.20 -5.28 -10.74
C LEU A 42 4.57 -5.28 -10.03
N GLY A 43 4.62 -5.45 -8.70
CA GLY A 43 5.86 -5.66 -7.97
C GLY A 43 6.38 -4.50 -7.13
N ALA A 44 5.69 -3.36 -7.12
CA ALA A 44 6.14 -2.21 -6.33
C ALA A 44 5.92 -2.45 -4.82
N ASP A 45 6.82 -1.91 -3.99
CA ASP A 45 6.66 -1.85 -2.54
C ASP A 45 5.75 -0.67 -2.17
N VAL A 46 4.47 -0.94 -1.91
CA VAL A 46 3.47 0.10 -1.62
C VAL A 46 3.27 0.27 -0.12
N ILE A 47 3.54 1.46 0.39
CA ILE A 47 3.31 1.84 1.79
C ILE A 47 2.10 2.77 1.85
N LYS A 48 1.01 2.29 2.44
CA LYS A 48 -0.22 3.06 2.64
C LYS A 48 -0.18 3.78 3.99
N ILE A 49 -0.39 5.09 3.99
CA ILE A 49 -0.56 5.89 5.20
C ILE A 49 -2.05 5.99 5.50
N GLU A 50 -2.43 5.65 6.73
CA GLU A 50 -3.81 5.69 7.17
C GLU A 50 -3.98 6.46 8.49
N ARG A 51 -5.22 6.82 8.81
CA ARG A 51 -5.54 7.52 10.07
C ARG A 51 -5.41 6.55 11.26
N PRO A 52 -4.79 6.96 12.38
CA PRO A 52 -4.82 6.19 13.61
C PRO A 52 -6.26 5.87 14.05
N GLY A 53 -6.47 4.65 14.55
CA GLY A 53 -7.76 4.16 15.02
C GLY A 53 -8.74 3.77 13.90
N ALA A 54 -9.06 4.70 13.00
CA ALA A 54 -10.08 4.50 11.97
C ALA A 54 -9.57 3.87 10.67
N GLY A 55 -8.32 4.15 10.29
CA GLY A 55 -7.76 3.78 9.00
C GLY A 55 -8.41 4.52 7.80
N ASP A 56 -8.37 3.90 6.63
CA ASP A 56 -9.17 4.26 5.45
C ASP A 56 -10.66 4.10 5.74
N ASP A 57 -11.50 5.05 5.28
CA ASP A 57 -12.95 5.03 5.51
C ASP A 57 -13.58 3.69 5.06
N THR A 58 -13.05 3.09 4.00
CA THR A 58 -13.58 1.84 3.42
C THR A 58 -13.36 0.62 4.30
N ARG A 59 -12.48 0.66 5.32
CA ARG A 59 -12.32 -0.45 6.27
C ARG A 59 -13.62 -0.77 7.03
N GLY A 60 -14.44 0.24 7.28
CA GLY A 60 -15.74 0.09 7.93
C GLY A 60 -16.93 -0.06 6.98
N TRP A 61 -16.70 0.00 5.66
CA TRP A 61 -17.80 -0.04 4.69
C TRP A 61 -18.22 -1.49 4.43
N GLY A 62 -19.32 -1.89 5.05
CA GLY A 62 -19.99 -3.16 4.83
C GLY A 62 -21.49 -3.05 5.16
N PRO A 63 -22.26 -4.14 5.01
CA PRO A 63 -21.85 -5.46 4.51
C PRO A 63 -21.54 -5.49 2.99
N PRO A 64 -20.83 -6.53 2.49
CA PRO A 64 -20.35 -7.70 3.24
C PRO A 64 -18.99 -7.47 3.93
N PHE A 65 -18.85 -8.05 5.12
CA PHE A 65 -17.56 -8.29 5.77
C PHE A 65 -17.12 -9.72 5.45
N VAL A 66 -15.83 -9.95 5.20
CA VAL A 66 -15.35 -11.29 4.86
C VAL A 66 -15.36 -12.19 6.09
N THR A 67 -15.54 -13.48 5.87
CA THR A 67 -15.37 -14.50 6.91
C THR A 67 -13.92 -15.00 6.91
N ASP A 68 -13.45 -15.45 8.08
CA ASP A 68 -12.17 -16.13 8.17
C ASP A 68 -12.23 -17.56 7.60
N ALA A 69 -11.09 -18.26 7.59
CA ALA A 69 -11.01 -19.63 7.07
C ALA A 69 -11.90 -20.65 7.82
N ALA A 70 -12.35 -20.33 9.04
CA ALA A 70 -13.27 -21.14 9.83
C ALA A 70 -14.74 -20.73 9.63
N GLY A 71 -15.03 -19.79 8.73
CA GLY A 71 -16.37 -19.28 8.45
C GLY A 71 -16.88 -18.27 9.48
N ARG A 72 -16.03 -17.76 10.38
CA ARG A 72 -16.42 -16.78 11.40
C ARG A 72 -16.40 -15.37 10.82
N ASN A 73 -17.36 -14.54 11.22
CA ASN A 73 -17.40 -13.13 10.82
C ASN A 73 -16.12 -12.39 11.27
N THR A 74 -15.55 -11.59 10.37
CA THR A 74 -14.47 -10.67 10.70
C THR A 74 -14.95 -9.22 10.62
N THR A 75 -14.07 -8.27 10.96
CA THR A 75 -14.29 -6.84 10.74
C THR A 75 -13.74 -6.36 9.39
N GLU A 76 -13.22 -7.26 8.55
CA GLU A 76 -12.57 -6.89 7.30
C GLU A 76 -13.62 -6.64 6.21
N SER A 77 -13.71 -5.38 5.78
CA SER A 77 -14.59 -4.97 4.68
C SER A 77 -14.15 -5.61 3.36
N ALA A 78 -15.09 -6.25 2.65
CA ALA A 78 -14.85 -6.72 1.29
C ALA A 78 -14.51 -5.56 0.32
N TYR A 79 -15.04 -4.36 0.59
CA TYR A 79 -14.73 -3.16 -0.17
C TYR A 79 -13.24 -2.80 -0.01
N TYR A 80 -12.75 -2.69 1.22
CA TYR A 80 -11.36 -2.36 1.49
C TYR A 80 -10.41 -3.38 0.84
N LEU A 81 -10.72 -4.67 0.99
CA LEU A 81 -9.90 -5.75 0.46
C LEU A 81 -9.85 -5.81 -1.08
N SER A 82 -10.89 -5.30 -1.76
CA SER A 82 -10.92 -5.27 -3.23
C SER A 82 -9.86 -4.34 -3.86
N SER A 83 -9.38 -3.35 -3.10
CA SER A 83 -8.54 -2.25 -3.60
C SER A 83 -7.26 -1.98 -2.78
N ASN A 84 -6.90 -2.84 -1.82
CA ASN A 84 -5.72 -2.63 -0.96
C ASN A 84 -4.81 -3.85 -0.74
N ARG A 85 -4.92 -4.93 -1.54
CA ARG A 85 -3.93 -6.03 -1.48
C ARG A 85 -2.53 -5.54 -1.88
N ASN A 86 -1.50 -6.28 -1.49
CA ASN A 86 -0.09 -5.98 -1.81
C ASN A 86 0.44 -4.65 -1.22
N LYS A 87 -0.23 -4.09 -0.22
CA LYS A 87 0.20 -2.87 0.49
C LYS A 87 0.61 -3.18 1.93
N ARG A 88 1.63 -2.48 2.41
CA ARG A 88 1.98 -2.41 3.84
C ARG A 88 1.34 -1.15 4.41
N SER A 89 0.53 -1.28 5.45
CA SER A 89 -0.16 -0.14 6.07
C SER A 89 0.60 0.36 7.31
N VAL A 90 0.66 1.69 7.46
CA VAL A 90 1.14 2.37 8.67
C VAL A 90 0.16 3.48 9.04
N ALA A 91 -0.26 3.51 10.31
CA ALA A 91 -1.12 4.55 10.82
C ALA A 91 -0.30 5.78 11.25
N VAL A 92 -0.55 6.94 10.64
CA VAL A 92 0.10 8.21 10.98
C VAL A 92 -0.91 9.35 10.90
N ASP A 93 -1.00 10.16 11.95
CA ASP A 93 -1.78 11.39 11.91
C ASP A 93 -0.99 12.51 11.22
N ILE A 94 -1.21 12.67 9.91
CA ILE A 94 -0.54 13.67 9.08
C ILE A 94 -0.94 15.12 9.41
N SER A 95 -1.99 15.32 10.22
CA SER A 95 -2.40 16.67 10.64
C SER A 95 -1.53 17.25 11.74
N THR A 96 -0.72 16.42 12.41
CA THR A 96 0.27 16.83 13.40
C THR A 96 1.60 17.17 12.73
N ALA A 97 2.38 18.06 13.35
CA ALA A 97 3.70 18.43 12.85
C ALA A 97 4.65 17.21 12.81
N GLU A 98 4.56 16.35 13.83
CA GLU A 98 5.34 15.13 13.98
C GLU A 98 4.97 14.09 12.93
N GLY A 99 3.67 13.89 12.69
CA GLY A 99 3.18 12.95 11.68
C GLY A 99 3.52 13.39 10.26
N ALA A 100 3.35 14.68 9.95
CA ALA A 100 3.78 15.24 8.68
C ALA A 100 5.31 15.10 8.48
N ALA A 101 6.11 15.37 9.51
CA ALA A 101 7.56 15.18 9.46
C ALA A 101 7.94 13.70 9.26
N LEU A 102 7.24 12.76 9.89
CA LEU A 102 7.44 11.34 9.68
C LEU A 102 7.13 10.92 8.24
N VAL A 103 6.00 11.37 7.68
CA VAL A 103 5.63 11.09 6.29
C VAL A 103 6.67 11.67 5.32
N ARG A 104 7.17 12.88 5.54
CA ARG A 104 8.26 13.46 4.74
C ARG A 104 9.55 12.65 4.80
N ARG A 105 9.95 12.17 5.99
CA ARG A 105 11.13 11.28 6.12
C ARG A 105 10.93 9.98 5.37
N LEU A 106 9.74 9.41 5.41
CA LEU A 106 9.42 8.19 4.67
C LEU A 106 9.43 8.44 3.15
N LEU A 107 8.86 9.57 2.71
CA LEU A 107 8.83 10.00 1.31
C LEU A 107 10.23 10.12 0.72
N ALA A 108 11.22 10.55 1.49
CA ALA A 108 12.63 10.63 1.05
C ALA A 108 13.24 9.26 0.64
N HIS A 109 12.56 8.15 0.97
CA HIS A 109 12.95 6.79 0.59
C HIS A 109 12.00 6.16 -0.45
N CYS A 110 11.08 6.93 -1.01
CA CYS A 110 10.09 6.48 -2.00
C CYS A 110 10.34 7.15 -3.35
N ASP A 111 9.99 6.44 -4.43
CA ASP A 111 10.15 6.95 -5.80
C ASP A 111 8.90 7.70 -6.28
N VAL A 112 7.73 7.33 -5.76
CA VAL A 112 6.43 7.87 -6.17
C VAL A 112 5.58 8.20 -4.95
N LEU A 113 4.95 9.38 -4.95
CA LEU A 113 3.87 9.77 -4.05
C LEU A 113 2.55 9.74 -4.81
N VAL A 114 1.52 9.14 -4.21
CA VAL A 114 0.15 9.19 -4.76
C VAL A 114 -0.80 9.72 -3.69
N GLU A 115 -1.63 10.69 -4.06
CA GLU A 115 -2.59 11.35 -3.18
C GLU A 115 -3.90 11.63 -3.94
N ASN A 116 -5.03 11.70 -3.23
CA ASN A 116 -6.33 12.07 -3.80
C ASN A 116 -7.12 13.01 -2.88
N PHE A 117 -6.41 13.89 -2.17
CA PHE A 117 -7.03 14.95 -1.40
C PHE A 117 -7.65 16.00 -2.33
N LYS A 118 -8.48 16.86 -1.75
CA LYS A 118 -8.95 18.06 -2.46
C LYS A 118 -7.73 18.90 -2.87
N VAL A 119 -7.75 19.48 -4.06
CA VAL A 119 -6.63 20.30 -4.57
C VAL A 119 -6.17 21.32 -3.53
N GLY A 120 -4.85 21.35 -3.28
CA GLY A 120 -4.23 22.21 -2.27
C GLY A 120 -4.40 21.73 -0.81
N GLY A 121 -5.09 20.61 -0.58
CA GLY A 121 -5.30 20.04 0.75
C GLY A 121 -4.01 19.51 1.37
N LEU A 122 -3.20 18.78 0.60
CA LEU A 122 -1.94 18.20 1.09
C LEU A 122 -0.93 19.27 1.50
N ALA A 123 -0.88 20.40 0.79
CA ALA A 123 0.05 21.51 1.07
C ALA A 123 -0.08 22.09 2.48
N ARG A 124 -1.23 21.90 3.14
CA ARG A 124 -1.46 22.34 4.53
C ARG A 124 -0.62 21.57 5.55
N TYR A 125 -0.12 20.40 5.17
CA TYR A 125 0.69 19.53 6.02
C TYR A 125 2.20 19.74 5.78
N GLY A 126 2.56 20.65 4.87
CA GLY A 126 3.94 20.91 4.42
C GLY A 126 4.44 19.80 3.52
#